data_AF-A0A920QD02-F1
#
_entry.id   AF-A0A920QD02-F1
#
_cell.length_a   1.000
_cell.length_b   1.000
_cell.length_c   1.000
_cell.angle_alpha   90.00
_cell.angle_beta   90.00
_cell.angle_gamma   90.00
#
_symmetry.space_group_name_H-M   'P 1'
#
loop_
_entity.id
_entity.type
_entity.pdbx_description
1 polymer ?
#
loop_
_entity_poly.entity_id
_entity_poly.type
_entity_poly.pdbx_seq_one_letter_code
_entity_poly.pdbx_strand_id
1 'polypeptide(L)'
;MSKPISILGIFVADLTFRTDRMPRQGETVIGNSFKLGPGGKGSNQAVAARRAGAEIMFITKIGKDTFGDIAMKLYADEGINSEFIWEIPK
;
A
#
# COMPACT_ATOMS: atom_id res chain seq x y z
N MET A 1 -3.50 -19.11 -22.25
CA MET A 1 -3.08 -18.46 -20.98
C MET A 1 -2.87 -16.99 -21.26
N SER A 2 -3.42 -16.09 -20.43
CA SER A 2 -3.14 -14.65 -20.53
C SER A 2 -1.70 -14.38 -20.11
N LYS A 3 -1.04 -13.39 -20.72
CA LYS A 3 0.29 -12.95 -20.28
C LYS A 3 0.18 -12.26 -18.91
N PRO A 4 1.16 -12.43 -18.00
CA PRO A 4 1.18 -11.71 -16.74
C PRO A 4 1.28 -10.19 -16.97
N ILE A 5 0.70 -9.42 -16.05
CA ILE A 5 0.74 -7.96 -16.05
C ILE A 5 1.79 -7.51 -15.02
N SER A 6 2.81 -6.81 -15.50
CA SER A 6 3.79 -6.16 -14.62
C SER A 6 3.33 -4.76 -14.25
N ILE A 7 3.33 -4.45 -12.96
CA ILE A 7 3.02 -3.11 -12.44
C ILE A 7 4.24 -2.62 -11.67
N LEU A 8 4.87 -1.57 -12.18
CA LEU A 8 5.90 -0.81 -11.46
C LEU A 8 5.24 0.38 -10.78
N GLY A 9 5.32 0.45 -9.46
CA GLY A 9 4.75 1.58 -8.75
C GLY A 9 5.01 1.58 -7.25
N ILE A 10 4.42 2.58 -6.59
CA ILE A 10 4.63 2.81 -5.16
C ILE A 10 3.66 1.99 -4.30
N PHE A 11 4.14 1.62 -3.13
CA PHE A 11 3.37 1.38 -1.93
C PHE A 11 3.52 2.58 -0.99
N VAL A 12 2.45 2.93 -0.27
CA VAL A 12 2.53 3.76 0.93
C VAL A 12 1.63 3.17 2.00
N ALA A 13 1.95 3.42 3.28
CA ALA A 13 0.98 3.23 4.34
C ALA A 13 0.13 4.51 4.46
N ASP A 14 -1.17 4.38 4.27
CA ASP A 14 -2.11 5.49 4.41
C ASP A 14 -2.43 5.73 5.89
N LEU A 15 -2.10 6.92 6.39
CA LEU A 15 -2.45 7.38 7.73
C LEU A 15 -3.70 8.26 7.65
N THR A 16 -4.86 7.68 7.92
CA THR A 16 -6.14 8.40 7.84
C THR A 16 -6.56 8.89 9.22
N PHE A 17 -6.56 10.21 9.42
CA PHE A 17 -7.10 10.86 10.61
C PHE A 17 -8.47 11.44 10.28
N ARG A 18 -9.43 11.33 11.21
CA ARG A 18 -10.74 11.99 11.10
C ARG A 18 -10.93 12.99 12.23
N THR A 19 -11.56 14.10 11.93
CA THR A 19 -11.98 15.15 12.86
C THR A 19 -13.21 15.84 12.28
N ASP A 20 -13.93 16.63 13.07
CA ASP A 20 -15.19 17.26 12.66
C ASP A 20 -15.01 18.33 11.57
N ARG A 21 -13.79 18.88 11.43
CA ARG A 21 -13.43 19.82 10.36
C ARG A 21 -11.94 19.82 10.05
N MET A 22 -11.57 20.34 8.89
CA MET A 22 -10.16 20.57 8.57
C MET A 22 -9.51 21.58 9.55
N PRO A 23 -8.24 21.35 9.95
CA PRO A 23 -7.51 22.29 10.78
C PRO A 23 -7.20 23.59 10.02
N ARG A 24 -7.16 24.71 10.75
CA ARG A 24 -6.64 25.98 10.21
C ARG A 24 -5.11 25.97 10.26
N GLN A 25 -4.49 26.88 9.52
CA GLN A 25 -3.04 27.06 9.57
C GLN A 25 -2.57 27.37 11.00
N GLY A 26 -1.60 26.61 11.50
CA GLY A 26 -1.05 26.75 12.85
C GLY A 26 -1.90 26.11 13.97
N GLU A 27 -3.05 25.53 13.65
CA GLU A 27 -3.93 24.92 14.65
C GLU A 27 -3.57 23.46 14.93
N THR A 28 -3.64 23.05 16.20
CA THR A 28 -3.65 21.63 16.60
C THR A 28 -5.08 21.21 16.92
N VAL A 29 -5.58 20.17 16.25
CA VAL A 29 -6.96 19.67 16.41
C VAL A 29 -6.92 18.23 16.92
N ILE A 30 -7.77 17.91 17.90
CA ILE A 30 -7.95 16.54 18.38
C ILE A 30 -8.74 15.75 17.33
N GLY A 31 -8.21 14.58 16.96
CA GLY A 31 -8.88 13.65 16.07
C GLY A 31 -9.92 12.79 16.78
N ASN A 32 -10.96 12.41 16.05
CA ASN A 32 -12.06 11.56 16.55
C ASN A 32 -11.80 10.08 16.22
N SER A 33 -10.96 9.79 15.21
CA SER A 33 -10.48 8.43 14.94
C SER A 33 -9.21 8.42 14.08
N PHE A 34 -8.49 7.30 14.12
CA PHE A 34 -7.32 7.02 13.30
C PHE A 34 -7.47 5.65 12.62
N LYS A 35 -7.06 5.54 11.36
CA LYS A 35 -6.95 4.28 10.65
C LYS A 35 -5.62 4.23 9.89
N LEU A 36 -4.85 3.19 10.17
CA LEU A 36 -3.68 2.79 9.38
C LEU A 36 -4.12 1.73 8.36
N GLY A 37 -3.71 1.88 7.10
CA GLY A 37 -4.02 0.89 6.06
C GLY A 37 -3.04 0.95 4.90
N PRO A 38 -3.07 -0.05 4.01
CA PRO A 38 -2.25 -0.02 2.81
C PRO A 38 -2.80 0.98 1.78
N GLY A 39 -1.89 1.59 1.02
CA GLY A 39 -2.19 2.50 -0.05
C GLY A 39 -1.11 2.52 -1.13
N GLY A 40 -1.09 3.60 -1.92
CA GLY A 40 -0.18 3.78 -3.05
C GLY A 40 -0.81 3.35 -4.36
N LYS A 41 -0.74 4.21 -5.38
CA LYS A 41 -1.46 3.98 -6.64
C LYS A 41 -1.02 2.69 -7.34
N GLY A 42 0.28 2.37 -7.31
CA GLY A 42 0.82 1.12 -7.89
C GLY A 42 0.32 -0.11 -7.14
N SER A 43 0.43 -0.09 -5.81
CA SER A 43 -0.10 -1.14 -4.94
C SER A 43 -1.60 -1.36 -5.15
N ASN A 44 -2.40 -0.29 -5.16
CA ASN A 44 -3.85 -0.38 -5.36
C ASN A 44 -4.22 -0.95 -6.74
N GLN A 45 -3.49 -0.59 -7.80
CA GLN A 45 -3.68 -1.17 -9.13
C GLN A 45 -3.31 -2.66 -9.16
N ALA A 46 -2.20 -3.05 -8.51
CA ALA A 46 -1.77 -4.45 -8.43
C ALA A 46 -2.81 -5.33 -7.72
N VAL A 47 -3.32 -4.87 -6.58
CA VAL A 47 -4.38 -5.56 -5.84
C VAL A 47 -5.67 -5.62 -6.65
N ALA A 48 -6.10 -4.52 -7.25
CA ALA A 48 -7.33 -4.50 -8.06
C ALA A 48 -7.24 -5.46 -9.26
N ALA A 49 -6.11 -5.46 -9.97
CA ALA A 49 -5.90 -6.34 -11.12
C ALA A 49 -5.81 -7.81 -10.69
N ARG A 50 -5.15 -8.12 -9.56
CA ARG A 50 -5.09 -9.48 -9.00
C ARG A 50 -6.47 -10.01 -8.60
N ARG A 51 -7.30 -9.17 -7.97
CA ARG A 51 -8.70 -9.49 -7.61
C ARG A 51 -9.59 -9.68 -8.83
N ALA A 52 -9.28 -9.01 -9.94
CA ALA A 52 -9.95 -9.20 -11.22
C ALA A 52 -9.51 -10.48 -11.97
N GLY A 53 -8.60 -11.27 -11.39
CA GLY A 53 -8.16 -12.56 -11.94
C GLY A 53 -6.91 -12.49 -12.82
N ALA A 54 -6.25 -11.32 -12.91
CA ALA A 54 -4.98 -11.23 -13.62
C ALA A 54 -3.82 -11.81 -12.79
N GLU A 55 -2.86 -12.40 -13.48
CA GLU A 55 -1.56 -12.75 -12.90
C GLU A 55 -0.69 -11.48 -12.83
N ILE A 56 -0.27 -11.11 -11.61
CA ILE A 56 0.40 -9.84 -11.35
C ILE A 56 1.84 -10.06 -10.90
N MET A 57 2.77 -9.37 -11.57
CA MET A 57 4.13 -9.15 -11.08
C MET A 57 4.24 -7.71 -10.60
N PHE A 58 4.22 -7.51 -9.28
CA PHE A 58 4.32 -6.17 -8.70
C PHE A 58 5.78 -5.83 -8.40
N ILE A 59 6.22 -4.71 -8.96
CA ILE A 59 7.59 -4.20 -8.88
C ILE A 59 7.55 -2.97 -7.99
N THR A 60 8.13 -3.06 -6.79
CA THR A 60 8.14 -1.94 -5.85
C THR A 60 9.34 -2.00 -4.89
N LYS A 61 9.54 -0.91 -4.15
CA LYS A 61 10.57 -0.81 -3.13
C LYS A 61 9.94 -0.31 -1.83
N ILE A 62 10.14 -1.04 -0.75
CA ILE A 62 9.58 -0.75 0.58
C ILE A 62 10.69 -0.74 1.64
N GLY A 63 10.45 -0.09 2.77
CA GLY A 63 11.36 -0.14 3.91
C GLY A 63 11.21 -1.46 4.70
N LYS A 64 12.29 -1.95 5.28
CA LYS A 64 12.26 -3.05 6.26
C LYS A 64 11.85 -2.52 7.63
N ASP A 65 10.58 -2.17 7.74
CA ASP A 65 9.95 -1.59 8.93
C ASP A 65 8.48 -1.98 9.05
N THR A 66 7.80 -1.49 10.10
CA THR A 66 6.39 -1.80 10.38
C THR A 66 5.43 -1.40 9.26
N PHE A 67 5.78 -0.42 8.42
CA PHE A 67 4.97 -0.08 7.24
C PHE A 67 5.24 -1.05 6.09
N GLY A 68 6.49 -1.49 5.93
CA GLY A 68 6.85 -2.60 5.04
C GLY A 68 6.12 -3.89 5.38
N ASP A 69 6.00 -4.22 6.67
CA ASP A 69 5.26 -5.40 7.15
C ASP A 69 3.79 -5.38 6.70
N ILE A 70 3.15 -4.19 6.69
CA ILE A 70 1.78 -4.02 6.18
C ILE A 70 1.71 -4.33 4.68
N ALA A 71 2.70 -3.87 3.90
CA ALA A 71 2.78 -4.14 2.47
C ALA A 71 2.92 -5.65 2.21
N MET A 72 3.90 -6.29 2.87
CA MET A 72 4.18 -7.71 2.70
C MET A 72 2.99 -8.58 3.11
N LYS A 73 2.30 -8.23 4.20
CA LYS A 73 1.07 -8.91 4.60
C LYS A 73 -0.03 -8.76 3.54
N LEU A 74 -0.27 -7.54 3.04
CA LEU A 74 -1.26 -7.31 1.98
C LEU A 74 -0.97 -8.17 0.75
N TYR A 75 0.27 -8.19 0.27
CA TYR A 75 0.61 -8.94 -0.94
C TYR A 75 0.53 -10.45 -0.75
N ALA A 76 0.87 -10.95 0.44
CA ALA A 76 0.65 -12.35 0.80
C ALA A 76 -0.85 -12.70 0.82
N ASP A 77 -1.69 -11.87 1.47
CA ASP A 77 -3.14 -12.09 1.56
C ASP A 77 -3.83 -12.06 0.18
N GLU A 78 -3.36 -11.22 -0.74
CA GLU A 78 -3.89 -11.11 -2.11
C GLU A 78 -3.30 -12.14 -3.08
N GLY A 79 -2.27 -12.90 -2.66
CA GLY A 79 -1.55 -13.84 -3.50
C GLY A 79 -0.83 -13.15 -4.66
N ILE A 80 -0.19 -12.01 -4.39
CA ILE A 80 0.71 -11.30 -5.32
C ILE A 80 2.14 -11.79 -5.07
N ASN A 81 2.85 -12.16 -6.14
CA ASN A 81 4.24 -12.62 -6.05
C ASN A 81 5.15 -11.48 -5.52
N SER A 82 5.97 -11.79 -4.51
CA SER A 82 6.90 -10.86 -3.87
C SER A 82 8.31 -10.83 -4.48
N GLU A 83 8.58 -11.57 -5.56
CA GLU A 83 9.89 -11.69 -6.22
C GLU A 83 10.51 -10.33 -6.58
N PHE A 84 9.69 -9.35 -6.97
CA PHE A 84 10.13 -8.00 -7.36
C PHE A 84 9.75 -6.92 -6.34
N ILE A 85 9.58 -7.33 -5.08
CA ILE A 85 9.37 -6.43 -3.95
C ILE A 85 10.68 -6.33 -3.18
N TRP A 86 11.40 -5.22 -3.33
CA TRP A 86 12.67 -5.02 -2.64
C TRP A 86 12.48 -4.31 -1.31
N GLU A 87 12.84 -4.99 -0.24
CA GLU A 87 12.98 -4.39 1.09
C GLU A 87 14.36 -3.74 1.22
N ILE A 88 14.40 -2.47 1.63
CA ILE A 88 15.65 -1.80 2.00
C ILE A 88 15.84 -1.71 3.52
N PRO A 89 17.08 -1.82 4.01
CA PRO A 89 17.39 -1.56 5.41
C PRO A 89 16.91 -0.18 5.84
N LYS A 90 16.59 -0.10 7.13
CA LYS A 90 16.21 1.14 7.80
C LYS A 90 17.40 2.07 7.98
#